data_AF-A0A5R9Q7S0-F1
#
_entry.id   AF-A0A5R9Q7S0-F1
#
_cell.length_a   1.000
_cell.length_b   1.000
_cell.length_c   1.000
_cell.angle_alpha   90.00
_cell.angle_beta   90.00
_cell.angle_gamma   90.00
#
_symmetry.space_group_name_H-M   'P 1'
#
loop_
_entity.id
_entity.type
_entity.pdbx_description
1 polymer ?
#
loop_
_entity_poly.entity_id
_entity_poly.type
_entity_poly.pdbx_seq_one_letter_code
_entity_poly.pdbx_strand_id
1 'polypeptide(L)'
;MPRLTAPRRQAEVCAPLPAAHAAARYARHLPERTLLYALVQAHYPDFIARLEAEDRPLPEYVREEFETYLRCGVLEHGFLRVVCEHCRAERLVAYSCKKRGLCPSCGARRMAESARHLVDEVFGPRPVRQWVLSFP
;
A
#
# COMPACT_ATOMS: atom_id res chain seq x y z
N MET A 1 48.45 -41.84 17.31
CA MET A 1 47.76 -41.12 16.22
C MET A 1 46.28 -41.44 16.28
N PRO A 2 45.45 -40.67 17.01
CA PRO A 2 44.01 -40.89 17.04
C PRO A 2 43.38 -40.35 15.75
N ARG A 3 42.59 -41.19 15.08
CA ARG A 3 41.84 -40.82 13.87
C ARG A 3 40.65 -39.95 14.27
N LEU A 4 40.71 -38.66 13.93
CA LEU A 4 39.59 -37.72 14.02
C LEU A 4 38.47 -38.20 13.08
N THR A 5 37.34 -38.62 13.65
CA THR A 5 36.11 -38.89 12.91
C THR A 5 35.30 -37.61 12.86
N ALA A 6 35.08 -37.05 11.66
CA ALA A 6 34.25 -35.87 11.47
C ALA A 6 32.77 -36.20 11.73
N PRO A 7 32.01 -35.34 12.43
CA PRO A 7 30.57 -35.55 12.58
C PRO A 7 29.88 -35.27 11.24
N ARG A 8 29.05 -36.22 10.78
CA ARG A 8 28.12 -36.03 9.67
C ARG A 8 27.15 -34.91 10.05
N ARG A 9 27.23 -33.75 9.40
CA ARG A 9 26.15 -32.75 9.42
C ARG A 9 24.92 -33.38 8.79
N GLN A 10 23.94 -33.74 9.61
CA GLN A 10 22.59 -33.99 9.12
C GLN A 10 22.03 -32.66 8.63
N ALA A 11 21.69 -32.58 7.34
CA ALA A 11 20.89 -31.50 6.82
C ALA A 11 19.49 -31.64 7.46
N GLU A 12 19.08 -30.65 8.26
CA GLU A 12 17.68 -30.50 8.64
C GLU A 12 16.86 -30.41 7.36
N VAL A 13 16.03 -31.42 7.13
CA VAL A 13 15.03 -31.41 6.08
C VAL A 13 14.01 -30.35 6.48
N CYS A 14 14.03 -29.23 5.78
CA CYS A 14 13.05 -28.16 5.96
C CYS A 14 11.66 -28.74 5.66
N ALA A 15 10.83 -28.88 6.69
CA ALA A 15 9.46 -29.34 6.54
C ALA A 15 8.72 -28.39 5.59
N PRO A 16 7.85 -28.90 4.68
CA PRO A 16 7.12 -28.05 3.76
C PRO A 16 6.22 -27.10 4.57
N LEU A 17 6.41 -25.80 4.37
CA LEU A 17 5.53 -24.75 4.87
C LEU A 17 4.09 -25.08 4.46
N PRO A 18 3.09 -24.92 5.35
CA PRO A 18 1.70 -25.21 5.02
C PRO A 18 1.30 -24.44 3.76
N ALA A 19 0.59 -25.12 2.86
CA ALA A 19 0.23 -24.65 1.54
C ALA A 19 -0.17 -23.17 1.57
N ALA A 20 0.68 -22.33 1.00
CA ALA A 20 0.36 -20.93 0.79
C ALA A 20 -0.98 -20.88 0.07
N HIS A 21 -1.99 -20.29 0.71
CA HIS A 21 -3.20 -19.84 0.03
C HIS A 21 -2.77 -19.29 -1.32
N ALA A 22 -3.26 -19.86 -2.42
CA ALA A 22 -2.82 -19.55 -3.78
C ALA A 22 -2.55 -18.05 -3.89
N ALA A 23 -1.27 -17.67 -3.83
CA ALA A 23 -0.90 -16.32 -3.46
C ALA A 23 -1.59 -15.38 -4.43
N ALA A 24 -2.48 -14.53 -3.92
CA ALA A 24 -3.28 -13.64 -4.74
C ALA A 24 -2.34 -12.97 -5.76
N ARG A 25 -2.56 -13.23 -7.05
CA ARG A 25 -1.74 -12.63 -8.09
C ARG A 25 -1.87 -11.12 -7.92
N TYR A 26 -0.73 -10.45 -7.74
CA TYR A 26 -0.70 -9.00 -7.59
C TYR A 26 -1.49 -8.36 -8.75
N ALA A 27 -2.53 -7.63 -8.40
CA ALA A 27 -3.28 -6.78 -9.30
C ALA A 27 -2.92 -5.32 -8.97
N ARG A 28 -2.53 -4.56 -10.00
CA ARG A 28 -2.28 -3.13 -9.85
C ARG A 28 -3.58 -2.44 -9.45
N HIS A 29 -3.49 -1.50 -8.51
CA HIS A 29 -4.58 -0.57 -8.22
C HIS A 29 -4.85 0.33 -9.44
N LEU A 30 -6.11 0.44 -9.86
CA LEU A 30 -6.57 1.23 -11.00
C LEU A 30 -7.44 2.40 -10.50
N PRO A 31 -6.83 3.45 -9.91
CA PRO A 31 -7.58 4.57 -9.33
C PRO A 31 -8.53 5.22 -10.33
N GLU A 32 -8.11 5.31 -11.60
CA GLU A 32 -8.89 5.85 -12.73
C GLU A 32 -10.23 5.13 -12.98
N ARG A 33 -10.44 3.94 -12.40
CA ARG A 33 -11.68 3.15 -12.50
C ARG A 33 -12.56 3.24 -11.25
N THR A 34 -12.16 4.02 -10.25
CA THR A 34 -12.92 4.19 -9.00
C THR A 34 -13.87 5.37 -9.08
N LEU A 35 -15.03 5.27 -8.42
CA LEU A 35 -16.02 6.34 -8.38
C LEU A 35 -15.47 7.62 -7.76
N LEU A 36 -14.74 7.52 -6.63
CA LEU A 36 -14.15 8.67 -5.96
C LEU A 36 -13.19 9.44 -6.89
N TYR A 37 -12.35 8.71 -7.63
CA TYR A 37 -11.42 9.35 -8.56
C TYR A 37 -12.16 10.10 -9.65
N ALA A 38 -13.16 9.46 -10.27
CA ALA A 38 -13.97 10.08 -11.33
C ALA A 38 -14.68 11.35 -10.84
N LEU A 39 -15.26 11.32 -9.64
CA LEU A 39 -15.93 12.49 -9.04
C LEU A 39 -14.94 13.62 -8.74
N VAL A 40 -13.80 13.31 -8.12
CA VAL A 40 -12.80 14.32 -7.80
C VAL A 40 -12.21 14.91 -9.09
N GLN A 41 -11.87 14.08 -10.06
CA GLN A 41 -11.33 14.54 -11.35
C GLN A 41 -12.31 15.46 -12.08
N ALA A 42 -13.60 15.12 -12.08
CA ALA A 42 -14.62 15.89 -12.77
C ALA A 42 -14.94 17.23 -12.08
N HIS A 43 -14.97 17.27 -10.75
CA HIS A 43 -15.54 18.41 -10.02
C HIS A 43 -14.52 19.27 -9.26
N TYR A 44 -13.30 18.80 -9.03
CA TYR A 44 -12.28 19.54 -8.29
C TYR A 44 -11.94 20.92 -8.92
N PRO A 45 -11.75 21.06 -10.24
CA PRO A 45 -11.45 22.36 -10.84
C PRO A 45 -12.55 23.40 -10.59
N ASP A 46 -13.82 23.04 -10.83
CA ASP A 46 -14.97 23.92 -10.62
C ASP A 46 -15.16 24.29 -9.15
N PHE A 47 -14.89 23.33 -8.26
CA PHE A 47 -14.95 23.55 -6.81
C PHE A 47 -13.94 24.61 -6.35
N ILE A 48 -12.70 24.55 -6.85
CA ILE A 48 -11.67 25.54 -6.55
C ILE A 48 -12.05 26.91 -7.11
N ALA A 49 -12.45 26.97 -8.38
CA ALA A 49 -12.83 28.22 -9.03
C ALA A 49 -13.97 28.93 -8.29
N ARG A 50 -14.98 28.19 -7.82
CA ARG A 50 -16.08 28.74 -7.02
C ARG A 50 -15.60 29.33 -5.70
N LEU A 51 -14.73 28.62 -4.97
CA LEU A 51 -14.23 29.09 -3.68
C LEU A 51 -13.35 30.34 -3.81
N GLU A 52 -12.58 30.43 -4.90
CA GLU A 52 -11.78 31.62 -5.20
C GLU A 52 -12.68 32.82 -5.56
N ALA A 53 -13.77 32.60 -6.30
CA ALA A 53 -14.74 33.65 -6.59
C ALA A 53 -15.48 34.17 -5.34
N GLU A 54 -15.61 33.33 -4.30
CA GLU A 54 -16.19 33.70 -3.00
C GLU A 54 -15.17 34.35 -2.04
N ASP A 55 -13.92 34.60 -2.48
CA ASP A 55 -12.81 35.07 -1.65
C ASP A 55 -12.54 34.15 -0.43
N ARG A 56 -12.77 32.85 -0.61
CA ARG A 56 -12.59 31.79 0.40
C ARG A 56 -11.66 30.67 -0.12
N PRO A 57 -10.42 31.01 -0.48
CA PRO A 57 -9.47 30.04 -1.03
C PRO A 57 -9.22 28.87 -0.07
N LEU A 58 -9.09 27.65 -0.61
CA LEU A 58 -8.65 26.51 0.20
C LEU A 58 -7.22 26.72 0.70
N PRO A 59 -6.89 26.27 1.90
CA PRO A 59 -5.49 26.17 2.33
C PRO A 59 -4.67 25.34 1.33
N GLU A 60 -3.42 25.72 1.11
CA GLU A 60 -2.53 25.07 0.13
C GLU A 60 -2.39 23.56 0.36
N TYR A 61 -2.25 23.14 1.62
CA TYR A 61 -2.13 21.72 1.96
C TYR A 61 -3.35 20.89 1.56
N VAL A 62 -4.54 21.50 1.48
CA VAL A 62 -5.77 20.83 1.02
C VAL A 62 -5.71 20.63 -0.49
N ARG A 63 -5.28 21.65 -1.24
CA ARG A 63 -5.13 21.56 -2.70
C ARG A 63 -4.10 20.50 -3.07
N GLU A 64 -2.97 20.51 -2.37
CA GLU A 64 -1.91 19.52 -2.55
C GLU A 64 -2.44 18.08 -2.31
N GLU A 65 -3.33 17.88 -1.33
CA GLU A 65 -3.96 16.58 -1.07
C GLU A 65 -4.78 16.08 -2.28
N PHE A 66 -5.61 16.94 -2.89
CA PHE A 66 -6.39 16.60 -4.08
C PHE A 66 -5.50 16.33 -5.31
N GLU A 67 -4.53 17.20 -5.55
CA GLU A 67 -3.61 17.08 -6.69
C GLU A 67 -2.70 15.85 -6.57
N THR A 68 -2.23 15.53 -5.37
CA THR A 68 -1.43 14.31 -5.15
C THR A 68 -2.30 13.06 -5.16
N TYR A 69 -3.57 13.13 -4.76
CA TYR A 69 -4.52 12.04 -4.92
C TYR A 69 -4.78 11.70 -6.39
N LEU A 70 -5.05 12.70 -7.24
CA LEU A 70 -5.29 12.49 -8.68
C LEU A 70 -4.08 11.89 -9.42
N ARG A 71 -2.87 12.07 -8.88
CA ARG A 71 -1.64 11.45 -9.40
C ARG A 71 -1.34 10.07 -8.82
N CYS A 72 -1.93 9.72 -7.69
CA CYS A 72 -1.61 8.51 -6.95
C CYS A 72 -2.07 7.25 -7.69
N GLY A 73 -1.14 6.34 -7.99
CA GLY A 73 -1.45 5.04 -8.59
C GLY A 73 -1.64 5.05 -10.11
N VAL A 74 -1.47 6.22 -10.76
CA VAL A 74 -1.59 6.41 -12.21
C VAL A 74 -0.19 6.34 -12.84
N LEU A 75 -0.04 5.52 -13.88
CA LEU A 75 1.28 5.25 -14.49
C LEU A 75 1.86 6.48 -15.21
N GLU A 76 1.01 7.35 -15.75
CA GLU A 76 1.42 8.59 -16.44
C GLU A 76 2.18 9.55 -15.52
N HIS A 77 1.97 9.45 -14.20
CA HIS A 77 2.66 10.27 -13.20
C HIS A 77 3.89 9.58 -12.59
N GLY A 78 4.30 8.43 -13.14
CA GLY A 78 5.52 7.73 -12.77
C GLY A 78 5.29 6.36 -12.13
N PHE A 79 6.24 5.47 -12.38
CA PHE A 79 6.21 4.10 -11.90
C PHE A 79 7.61 3.51 -11.74
N LEU A 80 7.68 2.41 -11.00
CA LEU A 80 8.86 1.58 -10.83
C LEU A 80 8.64 0.26 -11.57
N ARG A 81 9.60 -0.15 -12.40
CA ARG A 81 9.57 -1.47 -13.06
C ARG A 81 10.33 -2.47 -12.20
N VAL A 82 9.59 -3.42 -11.63
CA VAL A 82 10.16 -4.50 -10.82
C VAL A 82 10.28 -5.73 -11.71
N VAL A 83 11.48 -6.31 -11.77
CA VAL A 83 11.77 -7.50 -12.57
C VAL A 83 12.32 -8.57 -11.65
N CYS A 84 11.75 -9.77 -11.69
CA CYS A 84 12.29 -10.91 -10.97
C CYS A 84 13.60 -11.37 -11.62
N GLU A 85 14.66 -11.52 -10.82
CA GLU A 85 15.96 -11.98 -11.32
C GLU A 85 15.94 -13.43 -11.81
N HIS A 86 15.07 -14.27 -11.23
CA HIS A 86 15.01 -15.71 -11.50
C HIS A 86 14.10 -16.05 -12.69
N CYS A 87 12.85 -15.57 -12.67
CA CYS A 87 11.84 -15.91 -13.69
C CYS A 87 11.59 -14.80 -14.71
N ARG A 88 12.28 -13.66 -14.60
CA ARG A 88 12.16 -12.49 -15.49
C ARG A 88 10.75 -11.87 -15.58
N ALA A 89 9.81 -12.32 -14.76
CA ALA A 89 8.49 -11.70 -14.66
C ALA A 89 8.62 -10.23 -14.27
N GLU A 90 7.92 -9.37 -15.01
CA GLU A 90 7.91 -7.93 -14.80
C GLU A 90 6.59 -7.43 -14.24
N ARG A 91 6.66 -6.38 -13.42
CA ARG A 91 5.50 -5.68 -12.87
C ARG A 91 5.78 -4.19 -12.83
N LEU A 92 4.78 -3.40 -13.23
CA LEU A 92 4.79 -1.96 -13.04
C LEU A 92 4.12 -1.61 -11.71
N VAL A 93 4.82 -0.83 -10.90
CA VAL A 93 4.34 -0.33 -9.61
C VAL A 93 4.25 1.17 -9.70
N ALA A 94 3.03 1.70 -9.80
CA ALA A 94 2.80 3.13 -9.83
C ALA A 94 3.22 3.80 -8.50
N TYR A 95 3.59 5.07 -8.55
CA TYR A 95 3.89 5.82 -7.34
C TYR A 95 2.64 6.08 -6.48
N SER A 96 2.85 6.06 -5.17
CA SER A 96 1.80 6.34 -4.18
C SER A 96 1.98 7.76 -3.63
N CYS A 97 0.89 8.49 -3.37
CA CYS A 97 0.96 9.83 -2.78
C CYS A 97 1.52 9.85 -1.35
N LYS A 98 1.43 8.72 -0.61
CA LYS A 98 1.87 8.58 0.79
C LYS A 98 1.16 9.53 1.79
N LYS A 99 0.13 10.26 1.34
CA LYS A 99 -0.69 11.14 2.18
C LYS A 99 -1.61 10.34 3.13
N ARG A 100 -2.32 11.05 4.01
CA ARG A 100 -3.14 10.47 5.10
C ARG A 100 -4.61 10.85 5.03
N GLY A 101 -5.02 11.73 4.13
CA GLY A 101 -6.40 12.22 4.04
C GLY A 101 -7.19 11.43 3.01
N LEU A 102 -7.27 11.97 1.79
CA LEU A 102 -8.28 11.61 0.80
C LEU A 102 -8.06 10.24 0.15
N CYS A 103 -6.81 9.81 -0.01
CA CYS A 103 -6.47 8.64 -0.80
C CYS A 103 -6.78 7.32 -0.07
N PRO A 104 -7.84 6.56 -0.47
CA PRO A 104 -8.23 5.34 0.22
C PRO A 104 -7.16 4.25 0.09
N SER A 105 -6.47 4.15 -1.05
CA SER A 105 -5.45 3.14 -1.29
C SER A 105 -4.23 3.33 -0.39
N CYS A 106 -3.77 4.58 -0.21
CA CYS A 106 -2.66 4.89 0.69
C CYS A 106 -3.06 4.77 2.16
N GLY A 107 -4.28 5.19 2.51
CA GLY A 107 -4.86 5.00 3.84
C GLY A 107 -4.92 3.52 4.21
N ALA A 108 -5.52 2.69 3.35
CA ALA A 108 -5.63 1.25 3.53
C ALA A 108 -4.27 0.56 3.64
N ARG A 109 -3.29 0.92 2.79
CA ARG A 109 -1.92 0.38 2.90
C ARG A 109 -1.30 0.71 4.26
N ARG A 110 -1.39 1.97 4.70
CA ARG A 110 -0.87 2.40 6.00
C ARG A 110 -1.54 1.68 7.16
N MET A 111 -2.86 1.48 7.08
CA MET A 111 -3.61 0.72 8.08
C MET A 111 -3.12 -0.73 8.16
N ALA A 112 -2.94 -1.40 7.02
CA ALA A 112 -2.43 -2.76 6.97
C ALA A 112 -0.99 -2.87 7.50
N GLU A 113 -0.10 -1.95 7.12
CA GLU A 113 1.27 -1.89 7.62
C GLU A 113 1.31 -1.67 9.14
N SER A 114 0.46 -0.77 9.65
CA SER A 114 0.38 -0.46 11.07
C SER A 114 -0.19 -1.65 11.86
N ALA A 115 -1.23 -2.30 11.34
CA ALA A 115 -1.80 -3.50 11.94
C ALA A 115 -0.76 -4.63 12.04
N ARG A 116 0.02 -4.86 10.97
CA ARG A 116 1.11 -5.83 10.99
C ARG A 116 2.14 -5.52 12.07
N HIS A 117 2.62 -4.28 12.12
CA HIS A 117 3.60 -3.85 13.13
C HIS A 117 3.06 -4.04 14.57
N LEU A 118 1.81 -3.66 14.81
CA LEU A 118 1.18 -3.82 16.11
C LEU A 118 1.09 -5.29 16.54
N VAL A 119 0.69 -6.18 15.62
CA VAL A 119 0.57 -7.62 15.91
C VAL A 119 1.95 -8.25 16.15
N ASP A 120 2.89 -8.03 15.22
CA ASP A 120 4.16 -8.75 15.20
C ASP A 120 5.14 -8.22 16.27
N GLU A 121 5.20 -6.90 16.47
CA GLU A 121 6.27 -6.25 17.24
C GLU A 121 5.80 -5.67 18.59
N VAL A 122 4.51 -5.35 18.74
CA VAL A 122 4.01 -4.64 19.93
C VAL A 122 3.22 -5.57 20.85
N PHE A 123 2.19 -6.22 20.33
CA PHE A 123 1.30 -7.06 21.13
C PHE A 123 1.88 -8.45 21.39
N GLY A 124 2.53 -9.04 20.38
CA GLY A 124 2.98 -10.44 20.42
C GLY A 124 1.78 -11.40 20.56
N PRO A 125 1.91 -12.52 21.30
CA PRO A 125 0.86 -13.55 21.40
C PRO A 125 -0.31 -13.15 22.32
N ARG A 126 -0.38 -11.90 22.77
CA ARG A 126 -1.41 -11.45 23.72
C ARG A 126 -2.74 -11.25 23.01
N PRO A 127 -3.88 -11.68 23.60
CA PRO A 127 -5.19 -11.42 23.03
C PRO A 127 -5.45 -9.91 23.03
N VAL A 128 -5.82 -9.38 21.86
CA VAL A 128 -6.19 -7.97 21.68
C VAL A 128 -7.60 -7.85 21.12
N ARG A 129 -8.36 -6.88 21.62
CA ARG A 129 -9.71 -6.57 21.14
C ARG A 129 -9.63 -5.38 20.19
N GLN A 130 -9.95 -5.62 18.91
CA GLN A 130 -10.07 -4.54 17.94
C GLN A 130 -11.35 -3.74 18.20
N TRP A 131 -11.22 -2.42 18.27
CA TRP A 131 -12.33 -1.48 18.25
C TRP A 131 -12.20 -0.61 17.00
N VAL A 132 -13.28 -0.49 16.24
CA VAL A 132 -13.35 0.39 15.06
C VAL A 132 -14.37 1.47 15.36
N LEU A 133 -13.95 2.73 15.30
CA LEU A 133 -14.86 3.87 15.30
C LEU A 133 -15.15 4.23 13.84
N SER A 134 -16.39 3.99 13.40
CA SER A 134 -16.88 4.47 12.10
C SER A 134 -17.67 5.75 12.31
N PHE A 135 -17.31 6.82 11.60
CA PHE A 135 -18.09 8.06 11.52
C PHE A 135 -18.89 8.05 10.20
N PRO A 136 -20.18 8.45 10.20
CA PRO A 136 -20.99 8.53 8.99
C PRO A 136 -20.49 9.60 8.00
#